data_AF-A0A7V0L3K3-F1
#
_entry.id   AF-A0A7V0L3K3-F1
#
_cell.length_a   1.000
_cell.length_b   1.000
_cell.length_c   1.000
_cell.angle_alpha   90.00
_cell.angle_beta   90.00
_cell.angle_gamma   90.00
#
_symmetry.space_group_name_H-M   'P 1'
#
loop_
_entity.id
_entity.type
_entity.pdbx_description
1 polymer ?
#
loop_
_entity_poly.entity_id
_entity_poly.type
_entity_poly.pdbx_seq_one_letter_code
_entity_poly.pdbx_strand_id
1 'polypeptide(L)'
;MIRDLMKFKIDWKLLSLSLGIVVLDQTTKILTKHVMILGHSRKILGNFLRYTYIENTGMAFGIHVGSQLFFAIFSVLASLVIFFYLIRARDEKPIVRFSLALILGGAI
;
A
#
# COMPACT_ATOMS: atom_id res chain seq x y z
N MET A 1 -12.45 -22.41 -28.26
CA MET A 1 -12.55 -20.93 -28.29
C MET A 1 -12.62 -20.27 -26.90
N ILE A 2 -12.97 -20.97 -25.80
CA ILE A 2 -13.01 -20.37 -24.43
C ILE A 2 -11.72 -20.64 -23.63
N ARG A 3 -10.91 -21.65 -24.02
CA ARG A 3 -9.70 -22.08 -23.28
C ARG A 3 -8.51 -21.13 -23.35
N ASP A 4 -8.47 -20.18 -24.28
CA ASP A 4 -7.35 -19.23 -24.44
C ASP A 4 -7.53 -17.92 -23.64
N LEU A 5 -8.66 -17.74 -22.95
CA LEU A 5 -9.01 -16.49 -22.27
C LEU A 5 -8.37 -16.28 -20.90
N MET A 6 -7.72 -17.29 -20.30
CA MET A 6 -7.16 -17.19 -18.94
C MET A 6 -5.86 -17.99 -18.75
N LYS A 7 -4.85 -17.74 -19.59
CA LYS A 7 -3.46 -18.01 -19.16
C LYS A 7 -3.04 -16.91 -18.18
N PHE A 8 -3.46 -17.03 -16.92
CA PHE A 8 -3.01 -16.18 -15.83
C PHE A 8 -1.53 -16.48 -15.55
N LYS A 9 -0.63 -15.68 -16.11
CA LYS A 9 0.78 -15.75 -15.80
C LYS A 9 1.09 -14.67 -14.77
N ILE A 10 1.36 -15.09 -13.54
CA ILE A 10 1.72 -14.21 -12.44
C ILE A 10 3.13 -13.65 -12.68
N ASP A 11 3.27 -12.33 -12.56
CA ASP A 11 4.58 -11.67 -12.61
C ASP A 11 5.14 -11.54 -11.19
N TRP A 12 5.95 -12.52 -10.81
CA TRP A 12 6.56 -12.57 -9.48
C TRP A 12 7.42 -11.36 -9.16
N LYS A 13 8.03 -10.69 -10.14
CA LYS A 13 8.86 -9.50 -9.89
C LYS A 13 8.01 -8.34 -9.37
N LEU A 14 6.83 -8.14 -9.95
CA LEU A 14 5.90 -7.10 -9.51
C LEU A 14 5.29 -7.42 -8.15
N LEU A 15 4.99 -8.69 -7.88
CA LEU A 15 4.51 -9.09 -6.55
C LEU A 15 5.60 -8.97 -5.47
N SER A 16 6.86 -9.32 -5.79
CA SER A 16 7.99 -9.09 -4.90
C SER A 16 8.21 -7.60 -4.63
N LEU A 17 7.96 -6.73 -5.60
CA LEU A 17 7.97 -5.28 -5.40
C LEU A 17 6.89 -4.86 -4.40
N SER A 18 5.63 -5.27 -4.61
CA SER A 18 4.53 -4.98 -3.68
C SER A 18 4.84 -5.48 -2.26
N LEU A 19 5.36 -6.71 -2.13
CA LEU A 19 5.78 -7.27 -0.85
C LEU A 19 6.90 -6.45 -0.20
N GLY A 20 7.88 -5.99 -1.00
CA GLY A 20 8.95 -5.11 -0.51
C GLY A 20 8.40 -3.80 0.07
N ILE A 21 7.40 -3.20 -0.58
CA ILE A 21 6.71 -2.01 -0.06
C ILE A 21 6.04 -2.31 1.28
N VAL A 22 5.28 -3.41 1.39
CA VAL A 22 4.62 -3.80 2.66
C VAL A 22 5.65 -4.02 3.77
N VAL A 23 6.76 -4.72 3.49
CA VAL A 23 7.81 -4.97 4.48
C VAL A 23 8.44 -3.66 4.94
N LEU A 24 8.75 -2.74 4.02
CA LEU A 24 9.32 -1.44 4.36
C LEU A 24 8.36 -0.60 5.20
N ASP A 25 7.09 -0.51 4.80
CA ASP A 25 6.06 0.23 5.51
C ASP A 25 5.85 -0.32 6.93
N GLN A 26 5.65 -1.63 7.07
CA GLN A 26 5.43 -2.26 8.38
C GLN A 26 6.67 -2.17 9.27
N THR A 27 7.88 -2.36 8.71
CA THR A 27 9.13 -2.21 9.48
C THR A 27 9.28 -0.79 9.99
N THR A 28 9.04 0.22 9.14
CA THR A 28 9.14 1.63 9.56
C THR A 28 8.12 1.96 10.64
N LYS A 29 6.85 1.55 10.51
CA LYS A 29 5.81 1.73 11.55
C LYS A 29 6.17 1.06 12.86
N ILE A 30 6.67 -0.17 12.82
CA ILE A 30 7.12 -0.91 14.00
C ILE A 30 8.27 -0.15 14.66
N LEU A 31 9.29 0.25 13.91
CA LEU A 31 10.41 1.02 14.45
C LEU A 31 9.92 2.33 15.10
N THR A 32 9.02 3.08 14.45
CA THR A 32 8.44 4.31 15.03
C THR A 32 7.83 4.05 16.41
N LYS A 33 6.99 3.02 16.52
CA LYS A 33 6.31 2.65 17.76
C LYS A 33 7.27 2.29 18.90
N HIS A 34 8.45 1.74 18.58
CA HIS A 34 9.43 1.34 19.58
C HIS A 34 10.38 2.47 19.99
N VAL A 35 10.69 3.40 19.09
CA VAL A 35 11.75 4.41 19.31
C VAL A 35 11.23 5.83 19.52
N MET A 36 9.92 6.06 19.35
CA MET A 36 9.29 7.38 19.50
C MET A 36 8.07 7.33 20.42
N ILE A 37 7.83 8.46 21.08
CA ILE A 37 6.62 8.72 21.86
C ILE A 37 5.57 9.34 20.93
N LEU A 38 4.30 8.94 21.05
CA LEU A 38 3.20 9.49 20.26
C LEU A 38 3.14 11.03 20.37
N GLY A 39 2.99 11.71 19.24
CA GLY A 39 3.00 13.17 19.13
C GLY A 39 4.40 13.79 19.06
N HIS A 40 5.46 13.04 19.37
CA HIS A 40 6.83 13.55 19.30
C HIS A 40 7.31 13.68 17.84
N SER A 41 8.17 14.66 17.59
CA SER A 41 8.66 14.98 16.25
C SER A 41 10.14 15.29 16.22
N ARG A 42 10.87 14.65 15.30
CA ARG A 42 12.31 14.86 15.05
C ARG A 42 12.51 15.60 13.74
N LYS A 43 13.34 16.64 13.74
CA LYS A 43 13.72 17.38 12.52
C LYS A 43 14.76 16.57 11.75
N ILE A 44 14.46 16.21 10.49
CA ILE A 44 15.42 15.55 9.60
C ILE A 44 16.16 16.60 8.78
N LEU A 45 15.42 17.51 8.14
CA LEU A 45 15.97 18.58 7.32
C LEU A 45 15.36 19.92 7.73
N GLY A 46 15.96 20.53 8.77
CA GLY A 46 15.49 21.80 9.33
C GLY A 46 14.01 21.77 9.67
N ASN A 47 13.26 22.79 9.20
CA ASN A 47 11.80 22.85 9.36
C ASN A 47 11.03 22.26 8.16
N PHE A 48 11.71 21.83 7.10
CA PHE A 48 11.07 21.33 5.87
C PHE A 48 10.63 19.87 6.00
N LEU A 49 11.50 18.99 6.51
CA LEU A 49 11.20 17.57 6.71
C LEU A 49 11.29 17.20 8.18
N ARG A 50 10.17 16.71 8.74
CA ARG A 50 10.06 16.25 10.13
C ARG A 50 9.50 14.85 10.17
N TYR A 51 10.11 14.00 10.97
CA TYR A 51 9.59 12.67 11.28
C TYR A 51 8.76 12.75 12.56
N THR A 52 7.46 12.61 12.44
CA THR A 52 6.50 12.75 13.54
C THR A 52 5.75 11.46 13.73
N TYR A 53 5.68 10.96 14.96
CA TYR A 53 4.83 9.83 15.26
C TYR A 53 3.41 10.32 15.52
N ILE A 54 2.49 9.99 14.63
CA ILE A 54 1.06 10.25 14.76
C ILE A 54 0.27 9.00 14.37
N GLU A 55 -0.86 8.78 15.00
CA GLU A 55 -1.80 7.73 14.65
C GLU A 55 -3.02 8.34 13.98
N ASN A 56 -3.41 7.81 12.83
CA ASN A 56 -4.59 8.24 12.12
C ASN A 56 -5.74 7.27 12.38
N THR A 57 -6.73 7.71 13.16
CA THR A 57 -7.94 6.92 13.47
C THR A 57 -8.99 6.99 12.36
N GLY A 58 -8.83 7.90 11.39
CA GLY A 58 -9.72 8.09 10.24
C GLY A 58 -9.01 7.81 8.92
N MET A 59 -9.59 8.32 7.82
CA MET A 59 -9.02 8.25 6.47
C MET A 59 -8.02 9.39 6.25
N ALA A 60 -7.68 9.70 4.99
CA ALA A 60 -6.91 10.89 4.65
C ALA A 60 -7.59 12.16 5.19
N PHE A 61 -6.79 13.14 5.60
CA PHE A 61 -7.24 14.44 6.13
C PHE A 61 -8.12 14.37 7.39
N GLY A 62 -8.08 13.27 8.15
CA GLY A 62 -8.88 13.12 9.38
C GLY A 62 -10.38 12.94 9.12
N ILE A 63 -10.77 12.62 7.89
CA ILE A 63 -12.17 12.34 7.53
C ILE A 63 -12.57 10.99 8.14
N HIS A 64 -13.64 10.98 8.93
CA HIS A 64 -14.18 9.78 9.55
C HIS A 64 -15.43 9.32 8.78
N VAL A 65 -15.33 8.20 8.08
CA VAL A 65 -16.45 7.59 7.32
C VAL A 65 -16.59 6.13 7.75
N GLY A 66 -17.69 5.79 8.42
CA GLY A 66 -17.90 4.44 8.90
C GLY A 66 -16.94 4.04 10.03
N SER A 67 -16.76 2.73 10.24
CA SER A 67 -15.93 2.16 11.30
C SER A 67 -14.54 1.76 10.79
N GLN A 68 -13.60 1.50 11.71
CA GLN A 68 -12.31 0.90 11.36
C GLN A 68 -12.46 -0.43 10.59
N LEU A 69 -13.49 -1.22 10.95
CA LEU A 69 -13.80 -2.46 10.25
C LEU A 69 -14.25 -2.21 8.80
N PHE A 70 -15.04 -1.16 8.56
CA PHE A 70 -15.42 -0.75 7.20
C PHE A 70 -14.18 -0.46 6.35
N PHE A 71 -13.22 0.30 6.89
CA PHE A 71 -11.98 0.60 6.17
C PHE A 71 -11.11 -0.63 5.92
N ALA A 72 -11.00 -1.53 6.90
CA ALA A 72 -10.26 -2.78 6.72
C ALA A 72 -10.87 -3.65 5.61
N ILE A 73 -12.19 -3.82 5.60
CA ILE A 73 -12.90 -4.56 4.54
C ILE A 73 -12.71 -3.86 3.19
N PHE A 74 -12.85 -2.53 3.15
CA PHE A 74 -12.66 -1.75 1.93
C PHE A 74 -11.24 -1.90 1.36
N SER A 75 -10.20 -1.82 2.19
CA SER A 75 -8.80 -2.03 1.79
C SER A 75 -8.57 -3.44 1.25
N VAL A 76 -9.13 -4.48 1.88
CA VAL A 76 -9.04 -5.85 1.37
C VAL A 76 -9.71 -5.97 0.00
N LEU A 77 -10.93 -5.45 -0.17
CA LEU A 77 -11.63 -5.47 -1.45
C LEU A 77 -10.88 -4.70 -2.54
N ALA A 78 -10.39 -3.49 -2.23
CA ALA A 78 -9.60 -2.69 -3.15
C ALA A 78 -8.31 -3.43 -3.56
N SER A 79 -7.61 -4.06 -2.60
CA SER A 79 -6.40 -4.84 -2.85
C SER A 79 -6.67 -6.03 -3.78
N LEU A 80 -7.77 -6.76 -3.58
CA LEU A 80 -8.18 -7.85 -4.48
C LEU A 80 -8.48 -7.35 -5.89
N VAL A 81 -9.17 -6.21 -6.03
CA VAL A 81 -9.46 -5.59 -7.34
C VAL A 81 -8.17 -5.16 -8.03
N ILE A 82 -7.24 -4.50 -7.31
CA ILE A 82 -5.95 -4.06 -7.85
C ILE A 82 -5.11 -5.28 -8.26
N PHE A 83 -5.05 -6.33 -7.43
CA PHE A 83 -4.34 -7.56 -7.74
C PHE A 83 -4.90 -8.23 -9.01
N PHE A 84 -6.23 -8.33 -9.12
CA PHE A 84 -6.88 -8.83 -10.33
C PHE A 84 -6.52 -7.99 -11.56
N TYR A 85 -6.57 -6.66 -11.43
CA TYR A 85 -6.22 -5.76 -12.53
C TYR A 85 -4.74 -5.85 -12.91
N LEU A 86 -3.83 -6.01 -11.95
CA LEU A 86 -2.40 -6.20 -12.18
C LEU A 86 -2.11 -7.47 -13.00
N ILE A 87 -2.82 -8.57 -12.72
CA ILE A 87 -2.70 -9.81 -13.51
C ILE A 87 -3.25 -9.61 -14.93
N ARG A 88 -4.31 -8.81 -15.09
CA ARG A 88 -4.94 -8.55 -16.38
C ARG A 88 -4.18 -7.56 -17.26
N ALA A 89 -3.47 -6.61 -16.63
CA ALA A 89 -2.67 -5.56 -17.27
C ALA A 89 -1.33 -6.06 -17.84
N ARG A 90 -1.23 -7.34 -18.22
CA ARG A 90 0.04 -7.96 -18.65
C ARG A 90 0.63 -7.31 -19.92
N ASP A 91 -0.24 -6.89 -20.83
CA ASP A 91 0.09 -6.31 -22.13
C ASP A 91 0.16 -4.76 -22.06
N GLU A 92 -0.07 -4.20 -20.87
CA GLU A 92 0.04 -2.76 -20.63
C GLU A 92 1.49 -2.31 -20.53
N LYS A 93 1.69 -0.99 -20.71
CA LYS A 93 3.01 -0.37 -20.56
C LYS A 93 3.62 -0.69 -19.19
N PRO A 94 4.95 -0.93 -19.10
CA PRO A 94 5.62 -1.26 -17.84
C PRO A 94 5.32 -0.27 -16.71
N ILE A 95 5.20 1.02 -17.03
CA ILE A 95 4.87 2.08 -16.05
C ILE A 95 3.52 1.83 -15.36
N VAL A 96 2.49 1.40 -16.11
CA VAL A 96 1.16 1.12 -15.55
C VAL A 96 1.24 -0.05 -14.58
N ARG A 97 1.94 -1.12 -15.00
CA ARG A 97 2.12 -2.32 -14.17
C ARG A 97 2.92 -2.03 -12.90
N PHE A 98 3.93 -1.17 -13.00
CA PHE A 98 4.74 -0.73 -11.86
C PHE A 98 3.92 0.11 -10.90
N SER A 99 3.12 1.07 -11.41
CA SER A 99 2.20 1.85 -10.59
C SER A 99 1.19 0.97 -9.85
N LEU A 100 0.59 -0.02 -10.51
CA LEU A 100 -0.34 -0.95 -9.88
C LEU A 100 0.33 -1.78 -8.77
N ALA A 101 1.57 -2.23 -8.97
CA ALA A 101 2.33 -2.94 -7.94
C ALA A 101 2.63 -2.07 -6.71
N LEU A 102 2.95 -0.78 -6.92
CA LEU A 102 3.16 0.18 -5.82
C LEU A 102 1.86 0.46 -5.06
N ILE A 103 0.75 0.68 -5.77
CA ILE A 103 -0.57 0.91 -5.16
C ILE A 103 -1.00 -0.33 -4.37
N LEU A 104 -0.82 -1.54 -4.91
CA LEU A 104 -1.13 -2.78 -4.21
C LEU A 104 -0.33 -2.90 -2.91
N GLY A 105 0.97 -2.62 -2.95
CA GLY A 105 1.83 -2.67 -1.77
C GLY A 105 1.47 -1.64 -0.71
N GLY A 106 0.94 -0.47 -1.08
CA GLY A 106 0.47 0.54 -0.13
C GLY A 106 -0.98 0.34 0.36
N ALA A 107 -1.77 -0.48 -0.32
CA ALA A 107 -3.16 -0.77 0.04
C ALA A 107 -3.30 -1.89 1.08
N ILE A 108 -2.30 -2.77 1.16
CA ILE A 108 -2.17 -3.90 2.12
C ILE A 108 -1.58 -3.40 3.44
#